data_AF-A0A926CFQ9-F1
#
_entry.id   AF-A0A926CFQ9-F1
#
_cell.length_a   1.000
_cell.length_b   1.000
_cell.length_c   1.000
_cell.angle_alpha   90.00
_cell.angle_beta   90.00
_cell.angle_gamma   90.00
#
_symmetry.space_group_name_H-M   'P 1'
#
loop_
_entity.id
_entity.type
_entity.pdbx_description
1 polymer ?
#
loop_
_entity_poly.entity_id
_entity_poly.type
_entity_poly.pdbx_seq_one_letter_code
_entity_poly.pdbx_strand_id
1 'polypeptide(L)'
;MIQPAELLPKLQPLVDEIADRLAQRPHLAELFRRCYPNTMTTTMRAAADGTTFVITGDIPAMWLRDSTAQVRPYLVQAAHDPQIAALLAGVVRRQMRSIQIDPYANAFNETANGAGYQDDLTDMHPAVWERKYEIDSLCYPLQLAYLLWRATGQTDHLDAEYQRAVRSILALWTCEQQHITDSPYHFQRLDCPPSDTLPNHGHGSPVAPTGMTWSGFRPSDDACTYGYLVPANMFAVVVLGYAATIAREVHQDEAT
;
A
#
# COMPACT_ATOMS: atom_id res chain seq x y z
N MET A 1 -0.76 -24.27 -2.78
CA MET A 1 -0.76 -22.87 -2.30
C MET A 1 -1.13 -22.91 -0.83
N ILE A 2 -0.33 -22.30 0.03
CA ILE A 2 -0.57 -22.30 1.47
C ILE A 2 -1.50 -21.13 1.80
N GLN A 3 -2.62 -21.39 2.47
CA GLN A 3 -3.53 -20.36 2.93
C GLN A 3 -3.00 -19.72 4.23
N PRO A 4 -3.28 -18.42 4.47
CA PRO A 4 -2.83 -17.72 5.67
C PRO A 4 -3.18 -18.44 6.99
N ALA A 5 -4.37 -19.03 7.08
CA ALA A 5 -4.80 -19.79 8.26
C ALA A 5 -3.88 -20.98 8.60
N GLU A 6 -3.27 -21.61 7.59
CA GLU A 6 -2.35 -22.74 7.79
C GLU A 6 -1.00 -22.29 8.39
N LEU A 7 -0.70 -20.98 8.35
CA LEU A 7 0.53 -20.40 8.89
C LEU A 7 0.36 -19.87 10.32
N LEU A 8 -0.86 -19.81 10.86
CA LEU A 8 -1.12 -19.34 12.22
C LEU A 8 -0.28 -20.07 13.30
N PRO A 9 -0.09 -21.41 13.25
CA PRO A 9 0.76 -22.09 14.22
C PRO A 9 2.21 -21.59 14.23
N LYS A 10 2.71 -21.02 13.12
CA LYS A 10 4.07 -20.46 13.03
C LYS A 10 4.20 -19.11 13.73
N LEU A 11 3.10 -18.40 13.96
CA LEU A 11 3.10 -17.17 14.75
C LEU A 11 3.12 -17.46 16.26
N GLN A 12 2.60 -18.62 16.67
CA GLN A 12 2.37 -18.96 18.08
C GLN A 12 3.62 -18.84 18.97
N PRO A 13 4.83 -19.28 18.56
CA PRO A 13 6.02 -19.16 19.41
C PRO A 13 6.33 -17.70 19.79
N LEU A 14 6.24 -16.76 18.84
CA LEU A 14 6.44 -15.33 19.15
C LEU A 14 5.29 -14.80 20.02
N VAL A 15 4.06 -15.23 19.75
CA VAL A 15 2.89 -14.83 20.53
C VAL A 15 3.04 -15.22 22.00
N ASP A 16 3.46 -16.45 22.26
CA ASP A 16 3.69 -16.95 23.60
C ASP A 16 4.88 -16.26 24.26
N GLU A 17 6.00 -16.09 23.54
CA GLU A 17 7.18 -15.39 24.05
C GLU A 17 6.85 -13.96 24.51
N ILE A 18 6.13 -13.19 23.68
CA ILE A 18 5.73 -11.82 24.02
C ILE A 18 4.73 -11.82 25.18
N ALA A 19 3.79 -12.76 25.21
CA ALA A 19 2.83 -12.85 26.30
C ALA A 19 3.51 -13.20 27.64
N ASP A 20 4.52 -14.06 27.64
CA ASP A 20 5.32 -14.40 28.82
C ASP A 20 6.14 -13.20 29.32
N ARG A 21 6.75 -12.43 28.41
CA ARG A 21 7.41 -11.15 28.76
C ARG A 21 6.44 -10.13 29.35
N LEU A 22 5.15 -10.28 29.06
CA LEU A 22 4.05 -9.45 29.57
C LEU A 22 3.32 -10.10 30.75
N ALA A 23 3.90 -11.10 31.43
CA ALA A 23 3.24 -11.81 32.55
C ALA A 23 2.72 -10.88 33.68
N GLN A 24 3.41 -9.77 33.93
CA GLN A 24 3.00 -8.76 34.92
C GLN A 24 1.93 -7.78 34.40
N ARG A 25 1.51 -7.91 33.13
CA ARG A 25 0.51 -7.09 32.44
C ARG A 25 -0.49 -7.99 31.68
N PRO A 26 -1.28 -8.81 32.37
CA PRO A 26 -2.10 -9.86 31.74
C PRO A 26 -3.11 -9.33 30.72
N HIS A 27 -3.67 -8.13 30.92
CA HIS A 27 -4.59 -7.51 29.96
C HIS A 27 -3.87 -7.13 28.66
N LEU A 28 -2.61 -6.67 28.75
CA LEU A 28 -1.81 -6.34 27.58
C LEU A 28 -1.33 -7.60 26.85
N ALA A 29 -0.99 -8.66 27.59
CA ALA A 29 -0.68 -9.96 27.01
C ALA A 29 -1.88 -10.51 26.21
N GLU A 30 -3.09 -10.44 26.78
CA GLU A 30 -4.32 -10.87 26.09
C GLU A 30 -4.63 -10.01 24.85
N LEU A 31 -4.43 -8.68 24.95
CA LEU A 31 -4.57 -7.79 23.80
C LEU A 31 -3.61 -8.20 22.66
N PHE A 32 -2.35 -8.48 22.98
CA PHE A 32 -1.37 -8.92 22.00
C PHE A 32 -1.77 -10.24 21.33
N ARG A 33 -2.19 -11.25 22.13
CA ARG A 33 -2.65 -12.56 21.62
C ARG A 33 -3.79 -12.42 20.62
N ARG A 34 -4.70 -11.46 20.82
CA ARG A 34 -5.84 -11.23 19.92
C ARG A 34 -5.47 -10.40 18.69
N CYS A 35 -4.72 -9.32 18.88
CA CYS A 35 -4.44 -8.36 17.81
C CYS A 35 -3.37 -8.84 16.85
N TYR A 36 -2.31 -9.48 17.34
CA TYR A 36 -1.16 -9.85 16.52
C TYR A 36 -1.50 -10.79 15.34
N PRO A 37 -2.24 -11.90 15.53
CA PRO A 37 -2.62 -12.79 14.43
C PRO A 37 -3.85 -12.32 13.65
N ASN A 38 -4.48 -11.20 14.01
CA ASN A 38 -5.78 -10.80 13.46
C ASN A 38 -5.74 -10.68 11.92
N THR A 39 -4.79 -9.93 11.37
CA THR A 39 -4.63 -9.77 9.92
C THR A 39 -4.57 -11.11 9.19
N MET A 40 -3.67 -12.01 9.59
CA MET A 40 -3.54 -13.33 8.96
C MET A 40 -4.80 -14.19 9.10
N THR A 41 -5.58 -13.98 10.16
CA THR A 41 -6.79 -14.76 10.46
C THR A 41 -8.01 -14.28 9.69
N THR A 42 -8.19 -12.96 9.55
CA THR A 42 -9.47 -12.37 9.13
C THR A 42 -9.41 -11.64 7.79
N THR A 43 -8.23 -11.21 7.35
CA THR A 43 -8.11 -10.26 6.22
C THR A 43 -7.35 -10.80 5.02
N MET A 44 -6.46 -11.78 5.21
CA MET A 44 -5.57 -12.27 4.16
C MET A 44 -6.17 -13.45 3.40
N ARG A 45 -6.00 -13.47 2.07
CA ARG A 45 -6.37 -14.59 1.20
C ARG A 45 -5.28 -14.82 0.15
N ALA A 46 -4.76 -16.05 0.08
CA ALA A 46 -3.82 -16.41 -0.97
C ALA A 46 -4.57 -16.79 -2.26
N ALA A 47 -4.11 -16.28 -3.40
CA ALA A 47 -4.74 -16.48 -4.71
C ALA A 47 -3.94 -17.43 -5.62
N ALA A 48 -4.63 -18.03 -6.60
CA ALA A 48 -4.09 -19.02 -7.55
C ALA A 48 -2.86 -18.54 -8.32
N ASP A 49 -2.77 -17.23 -8.55
CA ASP A 49 -1.72 -16.55 -9.29
C ASP A 49 -0.46 -16.25 -8.43
N GLY A 50 -0.39 -16.78 -7.21
CA GLY A 50 0.72 -16.57 -6.29
C GLY A 50 0.70 -15.22 -5.56
N THR A 51 -0.37 -14.42 -5.74
CA THR A 51 -0.56 -13.18 -5.00
C THR A 51 -1.30 -13.41 -3.69
N THR A 52 -1.29 -12.41 -2.81
CA THR A 52 -2.06 -12.42 -1.57
C THR A 52 -2.86 -11.13 -1.48
N PHE A 53 -4.18 -11.27 -1.37
CA PHE A 53 -5.11 -10.15 -1.22
C PHE A 53 -5.38 -9.91 0.25
N VAL A 54 -5.45 -8.63 0.65
CA VAL A 54 -5.58 -8.24 2.06
C VAL A 54 -6.65 -7.15 2.17
N ILE A 55 -7.81 -7.49 2.74
CA ILE A 55 -8.87 -6.51 2.98
C ILE A 55 -8.58 -5.66 4.22
N THR A 56 -9.21 -4.49 4.36
CA THR A 56 -9.02 -3.64 5.55
C THR A 56 -9.65 -4.27 6.81
N GLY A 57 -10.74 -5.02 6.64
CA GLY A 57 -11.46 -5.68 7.73
C GLY A 57 -12.94 -5.77 7.41
N ASP A 58 -13.71 -4.80 7.89
CA ASP A 58 -15.14 -4.66 7.60
C ASP A 58 -15.44 -4.15 6.18
N ILE A 59 -14.50 -3.45 5.55
CA ILE A 59 -14.58 -3.07 4.13
C ILE A 59 -13.89 -4.14 3.27
N PRO A 60 -14.58 -4.75 2.29
CA PRO A 60 -14.07 -5.89 1.53
C PRO A 60 -13.18 -5.47 0.34
N ALA A 61 -12.29 -4.51 0.55
CA ALA A 61 -11.35 -4.02 -0.46
C ALA A 61 -9.95 -3.83 0.13
N MET A 62 -8.94 -3.79 -0.74
CA MET A 62 -7.53 -3.71 -0.37
C MET A 62 -7.01 -2.29 -0.61
N TRP A 63 -6.75 -1.57 0.47
CA TRP A 63 -5.96 -0.33 0.42
C TRP A 63 -4.47 -0.67 0.33
N LEU A 64 -3.74 0.05 -0.52
CA LEU A 64 -2.28 -0.13 -0.64
C LEU A 64 -1.56 0.21 0.68
N ARG A 65 -2.02 1.25 1.37
CA ARG A 65 -1.60 1.64 2.72
C ARG A 65 -1.85 0.52 3.73
N ASP A 66 -3.12 0.16 3.90
CA ASP A 66 -3.56 -0.72 4.98
C ASP A 66 -2.96 -2.11 4.83
N SER A 67 -3.00 -2.68 3.62
CA SER A 67 -2.43 -3.99 3.35
C SER A 67 -0.94 -4.06 3.69
N THR A 68 -0.18 -2.99 3.46
CA THR A 68 1.22 -2.90 3.90
C THR A 68 1.34 -2.83 5.41
N ALA A 69 0.61 -1.90 6.03
CA ALA A 69 0.71 -1.66 7.47
C ALA A 69 0.30 -2.89 8.29
N GLN A 70 -0.73 -3.60 7.84
CA GLN A 70 -1.25 -4.81 8.45
C GLN A 70 -0.24 -5.97 8.44
N VAL A 71 0.50 -6.17 7.34
CA VAL A 71 1.44 -7.31 7.24
C VAL A 71 2.86 -6.98 7.71
N ARG A 72 3.22 -5.69 7.84
CA ARG A 72 4.56 -5.24 8.27
C ARG A 72 5.04 -5.90 9.57
N PRO A 73 4.23 -6.10 10.62
CA PRO A 73 4.68 -6.79 11.84
C PRO A 73 5.12 -8.24 11.63
N TYR A 74 4.70 -8.90 10.54
CA TYR A 74 5.09 -10.27 10.20
C TYR A 74 6.47 -10.37 9.53
N LEU A 75 7.12 -9.23 9.22
CA LEU A 75 8.50 -9.21 8.71
C LEU A 75 9.50 -9.85 9.69
N VAL A 76 9.25 -9.74 11.00
CA VAL A 76 10.08 -10.37 12.04
C VAL A 76 10.08 -11.90 11.86
N GLN A 77 8.92 -12.49 11.57
CA GLN A 77 8.81 -13.92 11.31
C GLN A 77 9.25 -14.30 9.91
N ALA A 78 9.01 -13.44 8.92
CA ALA A 78 9.47 -13.69 7.55
C ALA A 78 10.99 -13.88 7.48
N ALA A 79 11.75 -13.20 8.35
CA ALA A 79 13.20 -13.37 8.48
C ALA A 79 13.63 -14.79 8.88
N HIS A 80 12.72 -15.59 9.44
CA HIS A 80 12.98 -16.94 9.95
C HIS A 80 12.11 -18.03 9.30
N ASP A 81 11.04 -17.66 8.60
CA ASP A 81 10.11 -18.60 7.98
C ASP A 81 9.85 -18.25 6.50
N PRO A 82 10.35 -19.08 5.56
CA PRO A 82 10.22 -18.81 4.13
C PRO A 82 8.77 -18.86 3.63
N GLN A 83 7.85 -19.53 4.33
CA GLN A 83 6.45 -19.55 3.94
C GLN A 83 5.74 -18.24 4.31
N ILE A 84 6.09 -17.63 5.44
CA ILE A 84 5.62 -16.28 5.79
C ILE A 84 6.24 -15.25 4.83
N ALA A 85 7.53 -15.38 4.52
CA ALA A 85 8.17 -14.52 3.51
C ALA A 85 7.47 -14.60 2.14
N ALA A 86 7.14 -15.81 1.69
CA ALA A 86 6.42 -16.01 0.43
C ALA A 86 5.01 -15.40 0.44
N LEU A 87 4.30 -15.48 1.56
CA LEU A 87 2.98 -14.85 1.73
C LEU A 87 3.08 -13.32 1.59
N LEU A 88 4.06 -12.71 2.27
CA LEU A 88 4.30 -11.26 2.20
C LEU A 88 4.77 -10.82 0.81
N ALA A 89 5.59 -11.62 0.14
CA ALA A 89 5.96 -11.41 -1.26
C ALA A 89 4.72 -11.44 -2.18
N GLY A 90 3.75 -12.30 -1.89
CA GLY A 90 2.45 -12.34 -2.57
C GLY A 90 1.65 -11.03 -2.42
N VAL A 91 1.73 -10.37 -1.26
CA VAL A 91 1.11 -9.05 -1.04
C VAL A 91 1.80 -7.99 -1.89
N VAL A 92 3.13 -7.96 -1.91
CA VAL A 92 3.88 -7.01 -2.75
C VAL A 92 3.51 -7.17 -4.22
N ARG A 93 3.47 -8.40 -4.74
CA ARG A 93 3.06 -8.66 -6.14
C ARG A 93 1.64 -8.17 -6.42
N ARG A 94 0.69 -8.40 -5.50
CA ARG A 94 -0.68 -7.87 -5.63
C ARG A 94 -0.66 -6.35 -5.73
N GLN A 95 0.08 -5.67 -4.85
CA GLN A 95 0.19 -4.21 -4.85
C GLN A 95 0.82 -3.67 -6.13
N MET A 96 1.90 -4.28 -6.65
CA MET A 96 2.52 -3.86 -7.91
C MET A 96 1.56 -4.02 -9.10
N ARG A 97 0.70 -5.04 -9.09
CA ARG A 97 -0.36 -5.22 -10.10
C ARG A 97 -1.45 -4.15 -9.96
N SER A 98 -1.89 -3.85 -8.75
CA SER A 98 -2.84 -2.78 -8.47
C SER A 98 -2.34 -1.41 -8.98
N ILE A 99 -1.07 -1.06 -8.72
CA ILE A 99 -0.46 0.18 -9.21
C ILE A 99 -0.40 0.23 -10.75
N GLN A 100 -0.19 -0.92 -11.41
CA GLN A 100 -0.24 -1.02 -12.87
C GLN A 100 -1.65 -0.92 -13.46
N ILE A 101 -2.69 -1.27 -12.68
CA ILE A 101 -4.08 -1.04 -13.06
C ILE A 101 -4.38 0.45 -13.01
N ASP A 102 -4.10 1.09 -11.87
CA ASP A 102 -4.29 2.53 -11.72
C ASP A 102 -3.38 3.09 -10.61
N PRO A 103 -2.34 3.87 -10.96
CA PRO A 103 -1.44 4.44 -9.96
C PRO A 103 -2.06 5.63 -9.19
N TYR A 104 -3.25 6.11 -9.57
CA TYR A 104 -3.98 7.13 -8.81
C TYR A 104 -4.94 6.55 -7.77
N ALA A 105 -5.21 5.25 -7.79
CA ALA A 105 -6.18 4.63 -6.88
C ALA A 105 -5.58 4.24 -5.52
N ASN A 106 -6.31 4.49 -4.44
CA ASN A 106 -5.96 4.05 -3.08
C ASN A 106 -6.44 2.61 -2.80
N ALA A 107 -7.59 2.19 -3.34
CA ALA A 107 -8.27 0.94 -2.98
C ALA A 107 -8.66 0.06 -4.18
N PHE A 108 -8.50 -1.26 -4.03
CA PHE A 108 -8.71 -2.22 -5.10
C PHE A 108 -9.61 -3.39 -4.69
N ASN A 109 -10.35 -3.91 -5.68
CA ASN A 109 -11.12 -5.13 -5.58
C ASN A 109 -10.21 -6.37 -5.79
N GLU A 110 -10.63 -7.52 -5.26
CA GLU A 110 -9.91 -8.79 -5.49
C GLU A 110 -9.96 -9.23 -6.96
N THR A 111 -11.11 -8.96 -7.60
CA THR A 111 -11.41 -9.18 -9.02
C THR A 111 -12.07 -7.93 -9.62
N ALA A 112 -12.09 -7.81 -10.94
CA ALA A 112 -12.71 -6.69 -11.66
C ALA A 112 -14.26 -6.79 -11.63
N ASN A 113 -14.85 -6.65 -10.45
CA ASN A 113 -16.27 -6.88 -10.19
C ASN A 113 -17.12 -5.60 -10.16
N GLY A 114 -16.50 -4.42 -10.29
CA GLY A 114 -17.20 -3.13 -10.25
C GLY A 114 -17.81 -2.80 -8.88
N ALA A 115 -17.31 -3.37 -7.79
CA ALA A 115 -17.72 -2.98 -6.45
C ALA A 115 -17.00 -1.68 -6.00
N GLY A 116 -17.60 -0.96 -5.05
CA GLY A 116 -17.06 0.28 -4.49
C GLY A 116 -17.72 1.53 -5.06
N TYR A 117 -16.99 2.65 -5.06
CA TYR A 117 -17.49 3.99 -5.38
C TYR A 117 -17.48 4.27 -6.90
N GLN A 118 -18.18 3.44 -7.67
CA GLN A 118 -18.18 3.52 -9.14
C GLN A 118 -18.90 4.77 -9.70
N ASP A 119 -19.73 5.43 -8.89
CA ASP A 119 -20.46 6.64 -9.28
C ASP A 119 -19.67 7.94 -9.01
N ASP A 120 -18.44 7.83 -8.48
CA ASP A 120 -17.55 8.99 -8.36
C ASP A 120 -17.22 9.56 -9.75
N LEU A 121 -17.19 10.88 -9.86
CA LEU A 121 -16.86 11.59 -11.09
C LEU A 121 -15.34 11.62 -11.27
N THR A 122 -14.81 10.51 -11.76
CA THR A 122 -13.39 10.29 -12.08
C THR A 122 -13.27 9.12 -13.08
N ASP A 123 -12.07 8.85 -13.58
CA ASP A 123 -11.80 7.75 -14.51
C ASP A 123 -11.77 6.39 -13.79
N MET A 124 -12.95 5.86 -13.42
CA MET A 124 -13.09 4.60 -12.69
C MET A 124 -12.78 3.36 -13.54
N HIS A 125 -12.18 2.35 -12.91
CA HIS A 125 -11.93 1.02 -13.48
C HIS A 125 -12.61 -0.07 -12.62
N PRO A 126 -13.17 -1.16 -13.19
CA PRO A 126 -13.92 -2.16 -12.41
C PRO A 126 -13.12 -2.91 -11.32
N ALA A 127 -11.80 -2.89 -11.39
CA ALA A 127 -10.91 -3.45 -10.35
C ALA A 127 -10.54 -2.44 -9.24
N VAL A 128 -10.93 -1.17 -9.38
CA VAL A 128 -10.72 -0.11 -8.40
C VAL A 128 -11.96 0.00 -7.53
N TRP A 129 -11.78 -0.06 -6.21
CA TRP A 129 -12.85 0.15 -5.24
C TRP A 129 -13.05 1.65 -4.97
N GLU A 130 -11.96 2.39 -4.84
CA GLU A 130 -11.95 3.86 -4.66
C GLU A 130 -10.70 4.44 -5.33
N ARG A 131 -10.85 5.63 -5.93
CA ARG A 131 -9.82 6.28 -6.75
C ARG A 131 -9.36 7.63 -6.16
N LYS A 132 -9.20 7.68 -4.84
CA LYS A 132 -8.64 8.85 -4.17
C LYS A 132 -7.12 8.83 -4.26
N TYR A 133 -6.55 9.83 -4.90
CA TYR A 133 -5.11 9.89 -5.08
C TYR A 133 -4.41 10.37 -3.82
N GLU A 134 -3.58 9.48 -3.28
CA GLU A 134 -2.81 9.65 -2.06
C GLU A 134 -1.36 9.26 -2.34
N ILE A 135 -0.42 10.18 -2.11
CA ILE A 135 1.02 9.89 -2.31
C ILE A 135 1.44 8.65 -1.50
N ASP A 136 0.94 8.50 -0.27
CA ASP A 136 1.34 7.38 0.60
C ASP A 136 0.87 6.02 0.06
N SER A 137 -0.24 5.95 -0.69
CA SER A 137 -0.69 4.71 -1.34
C SER A 137 0.37 4.13 -2.28
N LEU A 138 1.23 4.97 -2.88
CA LEU A 138 2.37 4.53 -3.69
C LEU A 138 3.64 4.30 -2.85
N CYS A 139 3.76 4.95 -1.69
CA CYS A 139 4.92 4.79 -0.80
C CYS A 139 4.91 3.45 -0.06
N TYR A 140 3.75 3.04 0.46
CA TYR A 140 3.62 1.84 1.27
C TYR A 140 4.09 0.56 0.55
N PRO A 141 3.66 0.28 -0.69
CA PRO A 141 4.14 -0.89 -1.43
C PRO A 141 5.66 -0.89 -1.69
N LEU A 142 6.24 0.27 -1.99
CA LEU A 142 7.71 0.40 -2.16
C LEU A 142 8.44 0.13 -0.85
N GLN A 143 7.92 0.63 0.28
CA GLN A 143 8.47 0.34 1.59
C GLN A 143 8.39 -1.16 1.92
N LEU A 144 7.25 -1.82 1.68
CA LEU A 144 7.10 -3.25 1.95
C LEU A 144 8.07 -4.08 1.13
N ALA A 145 8.18 -3.80 -0.17
CA ALA A 145 9.10 -4.49 -1.08
C ALA A 145 10.55 -4.42 -0.58
N TYR A 146 10.99 -3.22 -0.18
CA TYR A 146 12.33 -3.00 0.37
C TYR A 146 12.53 -3.70 1.72
N LEU A 147 11.61 -3.50 2.67
CA LEU A 147 11.75 -4.08 4.01
C LEU A 147 11.72 -5.61 3.99
N LEU A 148 10.92 -6.22 3.10
CA LEU A 148 10.89 -7.67 2.91
C LEU A 148 12.24 -8.20 2.40
N TRP A 149 12.82 -7.54 1.40
CA TRP A 149 14.16 -7.87 0.93
C TRP A 149 15.20 -7.73 2.03
N ARG A 150 15.19 -6.62 2.79
CA ARG A 150 16.13 -6.39 3.89
C ARG A 150 15.99 -7.40 5.03
N ALA A 151 14.78 -7.85 5.33
CA ALA A 151 14.52 -8.82 6.41
C ALA A 151 14.88 -10.25 6.02
N THR A 152 14.73 -10.63 4.75
CA THR A 152 14.78 -12.04 4.32
C THR A 152 15.91 -12.36 3.35
N GLY A 153 16.51 -11.35 2.71
CA GLY A 153 17.43 -11.49 1.59
C GLY A 153 16.76 -11.91 0.27
N GLN A 154 15.45 -12.21 0.27
CA GLN A 154 14.73 -12.65 -0.94
C GLN A 154 14.46 -11.48 -1.88
N THR A 155 14.57 -11.74 -3.17
CA THR A 155 14.39 -10.74 -4.24
C THR A 155 13.33 -11.14 -5.26
N ASP A 156 12.67 -12.28 -5.10
CA ASP A 156 11.72 -12.83 -6.10
C ASP A 156 10.47 -11.96 -6.33
N HIS A 157 10.17 -11.02 -5.42
CA HIS A 157 9.10 -10.03 -5.58
C HIS A 157 9.58 -8.72 -6.22
N LEU A 158 10.90 -8.54 -6.36
CA LEU A 158 11.54 -7.45 -7.08
C LEU A 158 11.76 -7.91 -8.52
N ASP A 159 10.66 -8.14 -9.23
CA ASP A 159 10.67 -8.65 -10.60
C ASP A 159 10.38 -7.54 -11.62
N ALA A 160 10.07 -7.93 -12.85
CA ALA A 160 9.70 -6.99 -13.90
C ALA A 160 8.37 -6.24 -13.64
N GLU A 161 7.44 -6.84 -12.88
CA GLU A 161 6.20 -6.15 -12.46
C GLU A 161 6.53 -5.03 -11.47
N TYR A 162 7.42 -5.29 -10.51
CA TYR A 162 7.93 -4.26 -9.59
C TYR A 162 8.56 -3.09 -10.35
N GLN A 163 9.49 -3.35 -11.28
CA GLN A 163 10.15 -2.28 -12.03
C GLN A 163 9.18 -1.43 -12.86
N ARG A 164 8.15 -2.05 -13.46
CA ARG A 164 7.11 -1.31 -14.20
C ARG A 164 6.30 -0.42 -13.26
N ALA A 165 5.90 -0.94 -12.10
CA ALA A 165 5.19 -0.15 -11.09
C ALA A 165 6.03 1.04 -10.60
N VAL A 166 7.34 0.85 -10.32
CA VAL A 166 8.24 1.96 -9.95
C VAL A 166 8.28 3.02 -11.05
N ARG A 167 8.42 2.64 -12.33
CA ARG A 167 8.40 3.60 -13.45
C ARG A 167 7.09 4.37 -13.53
N SER A 168 5.94 3.71 -13.33
CA SER A 168 4.63 4.39 -13.27
C SER A 168 4.55 5.39 -12.12
N ILE A 169 5.06 5.04 -10.94
CA ILE A 169 5.10 5.94 -9.77
C ILE A 169 5.97 7.16 -10.06
N LEU A 170 7.17 6.97 -10.63
CA LEU A 170 8.08 8.06 -10.98
C LEU A 170 7.45 8.99 -12.02
N ALA A 171 6.82 8.44 -13.06
CA ALA A 171 6.13 9.22 -14.09
C ALA A 171 4.98 10.04 -13.47
N LEU A 172 4.18 9.42 -12.60
CA LEU A 172 3.09 10.08 -11.89
C LEU A 172 3.61 11.20 -10.99
N TRP A 173 4.56 10.93 -10.08
CA TRP A 173 5.07 11.97 -9.18
C TRP A 173 5.76 13.12 -9.92
N THR A 174 6.35 12.86 -11.09
CA THR A 174 6.89 13.92 -11.94
C THR A 174 5.77 14.76 -12.57
N CYS A 175 4.73 14.12 -13.09
CA CYS A 175 3.54 14.80 -13.62
C CYS A 175 2.86 15.67 -12.54
N GLU A 176 2.73 15.13 -11.33
CA GLU A 176 2.07 15.78 -10.20
C GLU A 176 2.92 16.89 -9.53
N GLN A 177 4.16 17.12 -9.97
CA GLN A 177 4.88 18.36 -9.66
C GLN A 177 4.29 19.58 -10.39
N GLN A 178 3.59 19.34 -11.51
CA GLN A 178 2.92 20.34 -12.34
C GLN A 178 1.40 20.05 -12.45
N HIS A 179 0.78 19.72 -11.31
CA HIS A 179 -0.62 19.25 -11.23
C HIS A 179 -1.61 20.06 -12.09
N ILE A 180 -1.58 21.39 -11.97
CA ILE A 180 -2.57 22.27 -12.63
C ILE A 180 -2.47 22.25 -14.16
N THR A 181 -1.28 22.03 -14.72
CA THR A 181 -1.06 22.10 -16.18
C THR A 181 -1.00 20.73 -16.84
N ASP A 182 -0.46 19.74 -16.13
CA ASP A 182 -0.04 18.48 -16.72
C ASP A 182 -0.86 17.27 -16.23
N SER A 183 -1.50 17.36 -15.06
CA SER A 183 -2.20 16.21 -14.47
C SER A 183 -3.50 15.90 -15.22
N PRO A 184 -3.73 14.62 -15.58
CA PRO A 184 -5.04 14.16 -16.03
C PRO A 184 -6.00 13.87 -14.86
N TYR A 185 -5.52 13.88 -13.61
CA TYR A 185 -6.31 13.48 -12.46
C TYR A 185 -7.37 14.53 -12.12
N HIS A 186 -8.59 14.05 -11.94
CA HIS A 186 -9.71 14.80 -11.38
C HIS A 186 -10.55 13.84 -10.53
N PHE A 187 -11.20 14.36 -9.49
CA PHE A 187 -12.08 13.57 -8.64
C PHE A 187 -13.18 14.43 -8.03
N GLN A 188 -14.44 14.06 -8.22
CA GLN A 188 -15.53 14.60 -7.42
C GLN A 188 -16.48 13.49 -6.95
N ARG A 189 -16.82 13.55 -5.67
CA ARG A 189 -17.95 12.81 -5.10
C ARG A 189 -19.11 13.77 -4.83
N LEU A 190 -20.33 13.36 -5.19
CA LEU A 190 -21.55 14.12 -4.97
C LEU A 190 -22.21 13.72 -3.64
N ASP A 191 -23.06 14.59 -3.09
CA ASP A 191 -23.85 14.33 -1.87
C ASP A 191 -23.04 13.82 -0.67
N CYS A 192 -21.82 14.35 -0.50
CA CYS A 192 -20.87 13.93 0.52
C CYS A 192 -20.37 15.12 1.36
N PRO A 193 -19.68 14.87 2.50
CA PRO A 193 -18.97 15.91 3.23
C PRO A 193 -17.92 16.62 2.37
N PRO A 194 -17.60 17.90 2.64
CA PRO A 194 -16.56 18.61 1.88
C PRO A 194 -15.16 17.98 1.92
N SER A 195 -14.88 17.14 2.92
CA SER A 195 -13.61 16.41 3.00
C SER A 195 -13.56 15.19 2.07
N ASP A 196 -14.67 14.76 1.48
CA ASP A 196 -14.76 13.54 0.68
C ASP A 196 -14.73 13.82 -0.83
N THR A 197 -14.46 15.07 -1.24
CA THR A 197 -14.48 15.53 -2.64
C THR A 197 -13.46 16.65 -2.86
N LEU A 198 -12.97 16.81 -4.10
CA LEU A 198 -12.02 17.89 -4.41
C LEU A 198 -12.74 19.15 -4.93
N PRO A 199 -12.34 20.35 -4.48
CA PRO A 199 -12.88 21.61 -5.02
C PRO A 199 -12.40 21.84 -6.47
N ASN A 200 -12.83 22.96 -7.06
CA ASN A 200 -12.42 23.41 -8.39
C ASN A 200 -12.65 22.35 -9.48
N HIS A 201 -13.88 21.85 -9.58
CA HIS A 201 -14.27 20.83 -10.56
C HIS A 201 -13.40 19.56 -10.50
N GLY A 202 -12.96 19.18 -9.29
CA GLY A 202 -12.20 17.97 -9.06
C GLY A 202 -10.68 18.11 -9.15
N HIS A 203 -10.15 19.30 -9.40
CA HIS A 203 -8.71 19.58 -9.51
C HIS A 203 -8.05 20.03 -8.20
N GLY A 204 -8.82 20.11 -7.11
CA GLY A 204 -8.29 20.53 -5.81
C GLY A 204 -7.93 22.02 -5.74
N SER A 205 -7.42 22.45 -4.59
CA SER A 205 -7.02 23.85 -4.36
C SER A 205 -5.86 24.27 -5.27
N PRO A 206 -5.78 25.55 -5.71
CA PRO A 206 -4.68 26.01 -6.55
C PRO A 206 -3.31 25.82 -5.89
N VAL A 207 -2.30 25.45 -6.69
CA VAL A 207 -0.92 25.29 -6.25
C VAL A 207 0.04 26.02 -7.20
N ALA A 208 1.19 26.45 -6.67
CA ALA A 208 2.31 26.94 -7.45
C ALA A 208 3.45 25.92 -7.38
N PRO A 209 4.27 25.74 -8.45
CA PRO A 209 5.33 24.73 -8.44
C PRO A 209 6.33 24.93 -7.29
N THR A 210 6.62 23.86 -6.56
CA THR A 210 7.60 23.85 -5.45
C THR A 210 8.70 22.80 -5.60
N GLY A 211 8.53 21.85 -6.52
CA GLY A 211 9.34 20.62 -6.60
C GLY A 211 8.79 19.46 -5.76
N MET A 212 7.82 19.68 -4.87
CA MET A 212 7.04 18.60 -4.26
C MET A 212 6.02 18.03 -5.26
N THR A 213 5.63 16.77 -5.07
CA THR A 213 4.51 16.17 -5.80
C THR A 213 3.20 16.47 -5.07
N TRP A 214 2.15 16.74 -5.83
CA TRP A 214 0.80 17.00 -5.32
C TRP A 214 0.16 15.72 -4.74
N SER A 215 -0.82 15.87 -3.84
CA SER A 215 -1.68 14.83 -3.28
C SER A 215 -3.11 15.36 -3.24
N GLY A 216 -4.07 14.57 -3.74
CA GLY A 216 -5.48 14.92 -3.65
C GLY A 216 -6.02 14.71 -2.24
N PHE A 217 -5.69 13.56 -1.66
CA PHE A 217 -6.18 13.12 -0.37
C PHE A 217 -5.02 12.80 0.59
N ARG A 218 -5.36 12.73 1.86
CA ARG A 218 -4.47 12.36 2.98
C ARG A 218 -4.60 10.86 3.25
N PRO A 219 -3.73 10.28 4.09
CA PRO A 219 -3.91 8.90 4.57
C PRO A 219 -5.20 8.65 5.38
N SER A 220 -5.97 9.70 5.70
CA SER A 220 -7.31 9.60 6.30
C SER A 220 -8.43 9.48 5.26
N ASP A 221 -8.08 9.40 3.98
CA ASP A 221 -8.98 9.50 2.83
C ASP A 221 -9.72 10.85 2.73
N ASP A 222 -9.35 11.85 3.55
CA ASP A 222 -9.86 13.23 3.46
C ASP A 222 -9.06 14.09 2.48
N ALA A 223 -9.74 14.99 1.77
CA ALA A 223 -9.16 15.93 0.83
C ALA A 223 -8.10 16.83 1.48
N CYS A 224 -6.99 17.02 0.77
CA CYS A 224 -5.95 17.95 1.16
C CYS A 224 -6.45 19.39 1.02
N THR A 225 -6.38 20.18 2.10
CA THR A 225 -6.65 21.63 2.04
C THR A 225 -5.67 22.32 1.08
N TYR A 226 -4.39 21.96 1.14
CA TYR A 226 -3.34 22.38 0.22
C TYR A 226 -2.64 21.13 -0.35
N GLY A 227 -2.42 21.10 -1.67
CA GLY A 227 -2.02 19.88 -2.38
C GLY A 227 -0.63 19.32 -2.06
N TYR A 228 0.28 20.11 -1.50
CA TYR A 228 1.61 19.62 -1.09
C TYR A 228 1.59 19.09 0.35
N LEU A 229 1.10 17.86 0.52
CA LEU A 229 1.04 17.19 1.80
C LEU A 229 2.46 16.85 2.30
N VAL A 230 2.96 17.64 3.25
CA VAL A 230 4.34 17.57 3.74
C VAL A 230 4.75 16.18 4.23
N PRO A 231 3.99 15.49 5.10
CA PRO A 231 4.40 14.16 5.59
C PRO A 231 4.46 13.10 4.48
N ALA A 232 3.58 13.17 3.48
CA ALA A 232 3.57 12.22 2.38
C ALA A 232 4.73 12.47 1.41
N ASN A 233 5.09 13.74 1.16
CA ASN A 233 6.30 14.07 0.42
C ASN A 233 7.58 13.63 1.16
N MET A 234 7.63 13.76 2.49
CA MET A 234 8.73 13.20 3.30
C MET A 234 8.82 11.68 3.14
N PHE A 235 7.69 10.98 3.10
CA PHE A 235 7.67 9.54 2.88
C PHE A 235 8.15 9.17 1.46
N ALA A 236 7.70 9.90 0.44
CA ALA A 236 8.12 9.73 -0.95
C ALA A 236 9.65 9.80 -1.09
N VAL A 237 10.30 10.79 -0.47
CA VAL A 237 11.78 10.92 -0.47
C VAL A 237 12.46 9.66 0.08
N VAL A 238 11.96 9.10 1.18
CA VAL A 238 12.53 7.90 1.81
C VAL A 238 12.40 6.68 0.87
N VAL A 239 11.22 6.45 0.32
CA VAL A 239 10.97 5.27 -0.53
C VAL A 239 11.62 5.37 -1.90
N LEU A 240 11.86 6.59 -2.42
CA LEU A 240 12.71 6.80 -3.59
C LEU A 240 14.15 6.37 -3.31
N GLY A 241 14.67 6.64 -2.10
CA GLY A 241 15.96 6.11 -1.65
C GLY A 241 16.00 4.58 -1.62
N TYR A 242 14.90 3.94 -1.20
CA TYR A 242 14.77 2.48 -1.23
C TYR A 242 14.73 1.93 -2.66
N ALA A 243 13.92 2.52 -3.53
CA ALA A 243 13.82 2.12 -4.93
C ALA A 243 15.16 2.27 -5.67
N ALA A 244 15.88 3.38 -5.42
CA ALA A 244 17.22 3.58 -5.98
C ALA A 244 18.25 2.56 -5.46
N THR A 245 18.13 2.14 -4.20
CA THR A 245 18.97 1.07 -3.63
C THR A 245 18.69 -0.27 -4.30
N ILE A 246 17.42 -0.63 -4.46
CA ILE A 246 17.00 -1.85 -5.18
C ILE A 246 17.49 -1.82 -6.63
N ALA A 247 17.33 -0.70 -7.33
CA ALA A 247 17.78 -0.55 -8.72
C ALA A 247 19.28 -0.86 -8.88
N ARG A 248 20.13 -0.30 -8.01
CA ARG A 248 21.58 -0.55 -8.05
C ARG A 248 21.96 -1.96 -7.61
N GLU A 249 21.47 -2.40 -6.46
CA GLU A 249 21.97 -3.63 -5.80
C GLU A 249 21.30 -4.91 -6.31
N VAL A 250 20.02 -4.84 -6.71
CA VAL A 250 19.25 -6.01 -7.15
C VAL A 250 19.13 -6.06 -8.67
N HIS A 251 18.87 -4.91 -9.32
CA HIS A 251 18.67 -4.86 -10.77
C HIS A 251 19.93 -4.54 -11.58
N GLN A 252 21.02 -4.14 -10.91
CA GLN A 252 22.25 -3.70 -11.58
C GLN A 252 22.00 -2.59 -12.61
N ASP A 253 21.00 -1.75 -12.33
CA ASP A 253 20.64 -0.58 -13.13
C ASP A 253 21.48 0.60 -12.62
N GLU A 254 22.68 0.75 -13.18
CA GLU A 254 23.53 1.91 -12.93
C GLU A 254 23.05 3.09 -13.77
N ALA A 255 22.90 4.26 -13.13
CA ALA A 255 22.57 5.50 -13.83
C ALA A 255 23.70 5.85 -14.82
N THR A 256 23.50 5.54 -16.10
CA THR A 256 24.28 6.12 -17.20
C THR A 256 24.02 7.60 -17.37
#